data_AF-A0A660VPL6-F1
#
_entry.id   AF-A0A660VPL6-F1
#
_cell.length_a   1.000
_cell.length_b   1.000
_cell.length_c   1.000
_cell.angle_alpha   90.00
_cell.angle_beta   90.00
_cell.angle_gamma   90.00
#
_symmetry.space_group_name_H-M   'P 1'
#
loop_
_entity.id
_entity.type
_entity.pdbx_description
1 polymer ?
#
loop_
_entity_poly.entity_id
_entity_poly.type
_entity_poly.pdbx_seq_one_letter_code
_entity_poly.pdbx_strand_id
1 'polypeptide(L)'
;MNTLPSSPCVTALAALCALVPLSAPASSAEFSQAEFTRADFTQAELLEDLSLLRSTLEKTHPSIYRYTDRARMDALFDQARRELHDDMTLLQFQRAVVPAVAEIRCSHTSWDLPRAGFGALMGSGRFLPLSVQFLGGALHVRKNLSGNPAVPVAAEILSINGTPTDELVRDLFRFTPTDGLGTALRYRTLERMFSINYRMYVGDAPAFTLELLVDGRVTSVELAALPYGEMR
;
A
#
# COMPACT_ATOMS: atom_id res chain seq x y z
N MET A 1 -35.36 28.88 16.27
CA MET A 1 -33.93 29.27 16.33
C MET A 1 -33.13 27.99 16.22
N ASN A 2 -32.65 27.68 15.02
CA ASN A 2 -31.85 26.50 14.72
C ASN A 2 -30.39 26.80 15.10
N THR A 3 -29.80 25.99 15.97
CA THR A 3 -28.35 25.94 16.17
C THR A 3 -27.85 24.62 15.61
N LEU A 4 -27.09 24.72 14.51
CA LEU A 4 -26.36 23.63 13.86
C LEU A 4 -25.35 23.01 14.84
N PRO A 5 -25.14 21.67 14.84
CA PRO A 5 -23.96 21.10 15.44
C PRO A 5 -22.77 21.28 14.48
N SER A 6 -21.70 21.87 14.99
CA SER A 6 -20.39 21.97 14.35
C SER A 6 -19.74 20.58 14.26
N SER A 7 -19.75 19.97 13.08
CA SER A 7 -18.87 18.83 12.79
C SER A 7 -17.42 19.31 12.74
N PRO A 8 -16.46 18.61 13.37
CA PRO A 8 -15.05 18.94 13.23
C PRO A 8 -14.61 18.53 11.83
N CYS A 9 -14.15 19.52 11.07
CA CYS A 9 -13.45 19.33 9.81
C CYS A 9 -12.15 18.56 10.10
N VAL A 10 -12.10 17.27 9.81
CA VAL A 10 -10.88 16.46 9.93
C VAL A 10 -10.09 16.66 8.66
N THR A 11 -9.16 17.62 8.69
CA THR A 11 -8.09 17.71 7.68
C THR A 11 -7.22 16.46 7.78
N ALA A 12 -7.53 15.43 6.98
CA ALA A 12 -6.68 14.28 6.77
C ALA A 12 -5.48 14.73 5.91
N LEU A 13 -4.43 15.22 6.58
CA LEU A 13 -3.19 15.58 5.92
C LEU A 13 -2.54 14.29 5.40
N ALA A 14 -2.74 13.98 4.11
CA ALA A 14 -1.81 13.12 3.39
C ALA A 14 -0.43 13.79 3.47
N ALA A 15 0.51 13.17 4.17
CA ALA A 15 1.87 13.67 4.29
C ALA A 15 2.59 13.52 2.94
N LEU A 16 2.34 14.44 2.01
CA LEU A 16 3.16 14.62 0.83
C LEU A 16 4.42 15.39 1.26
N CYS A 17 5.56 14.72 1.30
CA CYS A 17 6.81 15.32 1.76
C CYS A 17 7.38 16.26 0.68
N ALA A 18 6.87 17.49 0.61
CA ALA A 18 7.49 18.60 -0.11
C ALA A 18 8.17 19.53 0.91
N LEU A 19 9.48 19.74 0.77
CA LEU A 19 10.27 20.64 1.60
C LEU A 19 9.77 22.09 1.43
N VAL A 20 8.96 22.57 2.38
CA VAL A 20 8.61 23.98 2.57
C VAL A 20 9.02 24.37 4.01
N PRO A 21 9.66 25.53 4.25
CA PRO A 21 10.05 25.95 5.59
C PRO A 21 8.80 26.16 6.46
N LEU A 22 8.81 25.48 7.60
CA LEU A 22 7.70 25.30 8.53
C LEU A 22 7.59 26.49 9.49
N SER A 23 6.49 27.26 9.44
CA SER A 23 6.08 28.12 10.55
C SER A 23 4.55 28.26 10.61
N ALA A 24 3.89 27.18 11.00
CA ALA A 24 2.57 27.23 11.65
C ALA A 24 2.46 25.98 12.56
N PRO A 25 2.03 26.13 13.83
CA PRO A 25 1.76 24.97 14.67
C PRO A 25 0.46 24.33 14.17
N ALA A 26 0.59 23.30 13.35
CA ALA A 26 -0.53 22.39 13.10
C ALA A 26 -0.80 21.66 14.41
N SER A 27 -1.96 21.89 15.02
CA SER A 27 -2.49 21.04 16.08
C SER A 27 -2.62 19.63 15.49
N SER A 28 -1.67 18.75 15.80
CA SER A 28 -1.73 17.35 15.38
C SER A 28 -2.78 16.65 16.22
N ALA A 29 -4.03 16.64 15.76
CA ALA A 29 -4.99 15.67 16.23
C ALA A 29 -4.39 14.29 15.95
N GLU A 30 -4.05 13.55 17.01
CA GLU A 30 -3.55 12.19 16.87
C GLU A 30 -4.69 11.30 16.41
N PHE A 31 -4.67 10.94 15.13
CA PHE A 31 -5.58 9.94 14.55
C PHE A 31 -5.52 8.68 15.41
N SER A 32 -6.64 8.16 15.89
CA SER A 32 -6.68 6.97 16.74
C SER A 32 -6.75 5.68 15.92
N GLN A 33 -6.40 4.57 16.54
CA GLN A 33 -6.53 3.22 15.96
C GLN A 33 -7.98 2.88 15.56
N ALA A 34 -8.97 3.40 16.29
CA ALA A 34 -10.38 3.20 16.01
C ALA A 34 -10.86 4.01 14.79
N GLU A 35 -10.34 5.22 14.60
CA GLU A 35 -10.67 6.07 13.44
C GLU A 35 -10.08 5.51 12.13
N PHE A 36 -9.01 4.73 12.20
CA PHE A 36 -8.36 4.15 11.01
C PHE A 36 -9.17 3.02 10.35
N THR A 37 -9.80 2.18 11.18
CA THR A 37 -10.62 1.05 10.70
C THR A 37 -12.11 1.40 10.63
N ARG A 38 -12.48 2.61 11.05
CA ARG A 38 -13.83 3.12 10.97
C ARG A 38 -14.20 3.41 9.51
N ALA A 39 -15.35 2.90 9.11
CA ALA A 39 -15.95 3.12 7.81
C ALA A 39 -16.94 4.29 7.94
N ASP A 40 -16.41 5.50 8.09
CA ASP A 40 -17.23 6.67 8.48
C ASP A 40 -16.95 7.91 7.63
N PHE A 41 -16.14 7.79 6.57
CA PHE A 41 -15.96 8.89 5.63
C PHE A 41 -17.10 8.90 4.61
N THR A 42 -17.70 10.06 4.45
CA THR A 42 -18.67 10.28 3.37
C THR A 42 -17.98 10.40 2.03
N GLN A 43 -18.66 10.05 0.96
CA GLN A 43 -18.16 10.22 -0.41
C GLN A 43 -17.75 11.68 -0.67
N ALA A 44 -18.49 12.65 -0.11
CA ALA A 44 -18.22 14.07 -0.27
C ALA A 44 -16.85 14.48 0.32
N GLU A 45 -16.54 14.02 1.54
CA GLU A 45 -15.23 14.28 2.18
C GLU A 45 -14.09 13.66 1.37
N LEU A 46 -14.26 12.41 0.90
CA LEU A 46 -13.25 11.72 0.10
C LEU A 46 -13.01 12.40 -1.26
N LEU A 47 -14.07 12.93 -1.88
CA LEU A 47 -13.97 13.70 -3.12
C LEU A 47 -13.26 15.04 -2.91
N GLU A 48 -13.50 15.70 -1.77
CA GLU A 48 -12.80 16.92 -1.39
C GLU A 48 -11.30 16.65 -1.19
N ASP A 49 -10.94 15.61 -0.44
CA ASP A 49 -9.55 15.21 -0.21
C ASP A 49 -8.83 14.82 -1.52
N LEU A 50 -9.50 14.07 -2.42
CA LEU A 50 -8.94 13.73 -3.72
C LEU A 50 -8.68 14.99 -4.58
N SER A 51 -9.61 15.95 -4.55
CA SER A 51 -9.49 17.21 -5.27
C SER A 51 -8.33 18.07 -4.72
N LEU A 52 -8.22 18.14 -3.39
CA LEU A 52 -7.13 18.84 -2.72
C LEU A 52 -5.77 18.21 -3.06
N LEU A 53 -5.68 16.88 -3.01
CA LEU A 53 -4.47 16.15 -3.38
C LEU A 53 -4.05 16.43 -4.83
N ARG A 54 -4.96 16.26 -5.79
CA ARG A 54 -4.67 16.48 -7.21
C ARG A 54 -4.24 17.93 -7.45
N SER A 55 -4.98 18.89 -6.93
CA SER A 55 -4.65 20.31 -7.13
C SER A 55 -3.32 20.71 -6.49
N THR A 56 -2.98 20.12 -5.34
CA THR A 56 -1.68 20.33 -4.68
C THR A 56 -0.56 19.75 -5.52
N LEU A 57 -0.70 18.50 -5.99
CA LEU A 57 0.29 17.87 -6.87
C LEU A 57 0.51 18.68 -8.16
N GLU A 58 -0.56 19.12 -8.81
CA GLU A 58 -0.46 19.91 -10.04
C GLU A 58 0.20 21.29 -9.84
N LYS A 59 0.00 21.91 -8.68
CA LYS A 59 0.59 23.22 -8.35
C LYS A 59 2.04 23.14 -7.89
N THR A 60 2.41 22.07 -7.18
CA THR A 60 3.66 22.01 -6.39
C THR A 60 4.65 20.98 -6.89
N HIS A 61 4.20 19.90 -7.53
CA HIS A 61 5.11 18.83 -7.95
C HIS A 61 5.83 19.23 -9.26
N PRO A 62 7.17 19.30 -9.27
CA PRO A 62 7.93 19.90 -10.37
C PRO A 62 7.91 19.09 -11.67
N SER A 63 7.42 17.85 -11.64
CA SER A 63 7.53 16.91 -12.75
C SER A 63 6.38 15.91 -12.81
N ILE A 64 5.15 16.33 -12.45
CA ILE A 64 3.99 15.42 -12.36
C ILE A 64 3.69 14.74 -13.70
N TYR A 65 3.95 15.42 -14.82
CA TYR A 65 3.73 14.91 -16.18
C TYR A 65 5.00 14.41 -16.89
N ARG A 66 6.12 14.24 -16.18
CA ARG A 66 7.41 13.91 -16.80
C ARG A 66 7.43 12.50 -17.41
N TYR A 67 6.80 11.54 -16.74
CA TYR A 67 6.82 10.12 -17.14
C TYR A 67 5.45 9.58 -17.54
N THR A 68 4.38 10.27 -17.13
CA THR A 68 3.00 9.94 -17.47
C THR A 68 2.34 11.22 -17.97
N ASP A 69 1.83 11.19 -19.20
CA ASP A 69 1.25 12.39 -19.79
C ASP A 69 -0.04 12.82 -19.07
N ARG A 70 -0.44 14.07 -19.31
CA ARG A 70 -1.61 14.67 -18.67
C ARG A 70 -2.89 13.86 -18.89
N ALA A 71 -3.15 13.40 -20.11
CA ALA A 71 -4.37 12.67 -20.41
C ALA A 71 -4.45 11.37 -19.61
N ARG A 72 -3.31 10.67 -19.49
CA ARG A 72 -3.22 9.46 -18.66
C ARG A 72 -3.35 9.76 -17.17
N MET A 73 -2.71 10.80 -16.66
CA MET A 73 -2.84 11.21 -15.26
C MET A 73 -4.28 11.61 -14.92
N ASP A 74 -4.93 12.37 -15.79
CA ASP A 74 -6.33 12.79 -15.63
C ASP A 74 -7.25 11.55 -15.58
N ALA A 75 -7.06 10.60 -16.49
CA ALA A 75 -7.84 9.35 -16.50
C ALA A 75 -7.65 8.51 -15.22
N LEU A 76 -6.45 8.49 -14.63
CA LEU A 76 -6.16 7.78 -13.39
C LEU A 76 -6.84 8.44 -12.18
N PHE A 77 -6.78 9.77 -12.07
CA PHE A 77 -7.48 10.49 -11.01
C PHE A 77 -9.00 10.40 -11.16
N ASP A 78 -9.51 10.42 -12.39
CA ASP A 78 -10.94 10.24 -12.65
C ASP A 78 -11.40 8.81 -12.35
N GLN A 79 -10.54 7.81 -12.55
CA GLN A 79 -10.80 6.45 -12.11
C GLN A 79 -10.90 6.40 -10.58
N ALA A 80 -9.89 6.91 -9.86
CA ALA A 80 -9.92 6.97 -8.41
C ALA A 80 -11.20 7.64 -7.90
N ARG A 81 -11.61 8.76 -8.52
CA ARG A 81 -12.86 9.48 -8.21
C ARG A 81 -14.10 8.60 -8.33
N ARG A 82 -14.19 7.73 -9.33
CA ARG A 82 -15.34 6.83 -9.55
C ARG A 82 -15.40 5.68 -8.55
N GLU A 83 -14.27 5.32 -7.95
CA GLU A 83 -14.17 4.27 -6.94
C GLU A 83 -14.60 4.75 -5.55
N LEU A 84 -14.71 6.08 -5.34
CA LEU A 84 -15.11 6.66 -4.05
C LEU A 84 -16.61 6.51 -3.79
N HIS A 85 -16.97 6.10 -2.58
CA HIS A 85 -18.34 5.93 -2.11
C HIS A 85 -18.43 6.20 -0.59
N ASP A 86 -19.65 6.28 -0.04
CA ASP A 86 -19.86 6.43 1.41
C ASP A 86 -19.34 5.20 2.17
N ASP A 87 -19.05 5.37 3.46
CA ASP A 87 -18.61 4.31 4.38
C ASP A 87 -17.30 3.63 3.94
N MET A 88 -16.41 4.36 3.26
CA MET A 88 -15.04 3.86 3.03
C MET A 88 -14.20 4.02 4.29
N THR A 89 -13.34 3.03 4.53
CA THR A 89 -12.20 3.13 5.44
C THR A 89 -11.05 3.91 4.79
N LEU A 90 -10.12 4.42 5.61
CA LEU A 90 -8.92 5.08 5.09
C LEU A 90 -8.09 4.16 4.18
N LEU A 91 -8.04 2.86 4.48
CA LEU A 91 -7.34 1.88 3.64
C LEU A 91 -8.00 1.71 2.26
N GLN A 92 -9.34 1.73 2.19
CA GLN A 92 -10.04 1.67 0.91
C GLN A 92 -9.80 2.95 0.10
N PHE A 93 -9.83 4.11 0.74
CA PHE A 93 -9.50 5.38 0.07
C PHE A 93 -8.07 5.35 -0.48
N GLN A 94 -7.10 4.93 0.33
CA GLN A 94 -5.72 4.76 -0.10
C GLN A 94 -5.61 3.84 -1.33
N ARG A 95 -6.30 2.68 -1.32
CA ARG A 95 -6.27 1.73 -2.44
C ARG A 95 -6.81 2.32 -3.74
N ALA A 96 -7.79 3.22 -3.68
CA ALA A 96 -8.32 3.91 -4.86
C ALA A 96 -7.34 4.96 -5.41
N VAL A 97 -6.64 5.69 -4.53
CA VAL A 97 -5.84 6.87 -4.90
C VAL A 97 -4.39 6.54 -5.25
N VAL A 98 -3.75 5.64 -4.50
CA VAL A 98 -2.31 5.33 -4.64
C VAL A 98 -1.92 4.93 -6.06
N PRO A 99 -2.70 4.16 -6.84
CA PRO A 99 -2.35 3.85 -8.22
C PRO A 99 -2.15 5.09 -9.11
N ALA A 100 -2.92 6.16 -8.91
CA ALA A 100 -2.72 7.42 -9.63
C ALA A 100 -1.41 8.10 -9.20
N VAL A 101 -1.14 8.14 -7.90
CA VAL A 101 0.10 8.72 -7.34
C VAL A 101 1.35 7.95 -7.80
N ALA A 102 1.31 6.62 -7.82
CA ALA A 102 2.43 5.77 -8.23
C ALA A 102 2.83 5.98 -9.71
N GLU A 103 1.88 6.36 -10.57
CA GLU A 103 2.16 6.67 -11.98
C GLU A 103 2.75 8.07 -12.20
N ILE A 104 2.88 8.90 -11.16
CA ILE A 104 3.78 10.07 -11.22
C ILE A 104 5.24 9.61 -11.39
N ARG A 105 5.56 8.37 -10.95
CA ARG A 105 6.88 7.73 -11.09
C ARG A 105 8.01 8.55 -10.47
N CYS A 106 7.72 9.09 -9.28
CA CYS A 106 8.67 9.81 -8.44
C CYS A 106 8.84 9.07 -7.11
N SER A 107 10.08 8.72 -6.77
CA SER A 107 10.41 7.99 -5.53
C SER A 107 10.12 8.78 -4.25
N HIS A 108 9.96 10.10 -4.35
CA HIS A 108 9.65 11.02 -3.25
C HIS A 108 8.17 11.40 -3.18
N THR A 109 7.33 10.82 -4.04
CA THR A 109 5.89 11.05 -4.08
C THR A 109 5.20 9.73 -3.73
N SER A 110 5.25 9.39 -2.45
CA SER A 110 4.67 8.17 -1.89
C SER A 110 3.49 8.48 -0.98
N TRP A 111 2.73 7.43 -0.68
CA TRP A 111 1.65 7.47 0.30
C TRP A 111 2.05 6.67 1.53
N ASP A 112 2.04 7.32 2.68
CA ASP A 112 2.26 6.67 3.97
C ASP A 112 0.99 6.72 4.81
N LEU A 113 0.75 5.64 5.55
CA LEU A 113 -0.32 5.63 6.54
C LEU A 113 0.07 6.48 7.74
N PRO A 114 -0.88 7.25 8.34
CA PRO A 114 -0.66 7.86 9.64
C PRO A 114 -0.19 6.80 10.65
N ARG A 115 0.72 7.19 11.55
CA ARG A 115 1.41 6.25 12.48
C ARG A 115 0.43 5.35 13.24
N ALA A 116 -0.66 5.91 13.74
CA ALA A 116 -1.68 5.14 14.46
C ALA A 116 -2.42 4.16 13.56
N GLY A 117 -2.70 4.53 12.31
CA GLY A 117 -3.29 3.66 11.32
C GLY A 117 -2.38 2.50 10.92
N PHE A 118 -1.10 2.79 10.73
CA PHE A 118 -0.09 1.75 10.54
C PHE A 118 -0.04 0.82 11.76
N GLY A 119 -0.01 1.35 12.98
CA GLY A 119 0.00 0.57 14.22
C GLY A 119 -1.24 -0.32 14.36
N ALA A 120 -2.43 0.18 14.00
CA ALA A 120 -3.68 -0.57 13.95
C ALA A 120 -3.63 -1.75 13.00
N LEU A 121 -3.20 -1.48 11.76
CA LEU A 121 -3.15 -2.49 10.71
C LEU A 121 -2.12 -3.58 11.01
N MET A 122 -0.98 -3.20 11.60
CA MET A 122 0.07 -4.14 11.97
C MET A 122 -0.28 -4.93 13.24
N GLY A 123 -0.85 -4.28 14.26
CA GLY A 123 -1.19 -4.92 15.53
C GLY A 123 -2.26 -6.00 15.44
N SER A 124 -3.16 -5.89 14.47
CA SER A 124 -4.21 -6.88 14.19
C SER A 124 -3.89 -7.78 12.98
N GLY A 125 -2.76 -7.54 12.31
CA GLY A 125 -2.44 -8.16 11.03
C GLY A 125 -1.91 -9.59 11.16
N ARG A 126 -2.27 -10.41 10.18
CA ARG A 126 -1.72 -11.75 9.95
C ARG A 126 -0.86 -11.70 8.69
N PHE A 127 0.39 -12.13 8.80
CA PHE A 127 1.40 -11.91 7.77
C PHE A 127 1.94 -13.23 7.25
N LEU A 128 2.23 -13.25 5.93
CA LEU A 128 2.96 -14.34 5.31
C LEU A 128 4.35 -14.42 5.95
N PRO A 129 4.71 -15.56 6.59
CA PRO A 129 5.91 -15.67 7.42
C PRO A 129 7.18 -15.93 6.60
N LEU A 130 7.39 -15.13 5.56
CA LEU A 130 8.55 -15.22 4.67
C LEU A 130 9.11 -13.81 4.41
N SER A 131 10.45 -13.70 4.44
CA SER A 131 11.13 -12.62 3.71
C SER A 131 11.41 -13.12 2.31
N VAL A 132 11.24 -12.26 1.32
CA VAL A 132 11.41 -12.60 -0.09
C VAL A 132 12.54 -11.81 -0.74
N GLN A 133 13.00 -12.27 -1.89
CA GLN A 133 13.89 -11.54 -2.79
C GLN A 133 13.51 -11.84 -4.24
N PHE A 134 13.88 -10.96 -5.17
CA PHE A 134 13.68 -11.19 -6.60
C PHE A 134 14.98 -11.57 -7.28
N LEU A 135 14.96 -12.66 -8.05
CA LEU A 135 16.07 -13.10 -8.90
C LEU A 135 15.55 -13.27 -10.32
N GLY A 136 16.07 -12.48 -11.27
CA GLY A 136 15.60 -12.53 -12.67
C GLY A 136 14.10 -12.20 -12.84
N GLY A 137 13.49 -11.49 -11.87
CA GLY A 137 12.05 -11.19 -11.84
C GLY A 137 11.20 -12.22 -11.09
N ALA A 138 11.75 -13.41 -10.79
CA ALA A 138 11.05 -14.45 -10.05
C ALA A 138 11.18 -14.25 -8.53
N LEU A 139 10.10 -14.52 -7.80
CA LEU A 139 10.00 -14.35 -6.34
C LEU A 139 10.62 -15.56 -5.64
N HIS A 140 11.56 -15.33 -4.73
CA HIS A 140 12.25 -16.40 -4.02
C HIS A 140 12.19 -16.18 -2.51
N VAL A 141 12.23 -17.28 -1.75
CA VAL A 141 12.36 -17.25 -0.30
C VAL A 141 13.76 -16.74 0.08
N ARG A 142 13.81 -15.59 0.75
CA ARG A 142 15.06 -15.05 1.32
C ARG A 142 15.27 -15.53 2.76
N LYS A 143 14.21 -15.53 3.58
CA LYS A 143 14.21 -16.10 4.93
C LYS A 143 12.88 -16.80 5.19
N ASN A 144 12.96 -17.96 5.81
CA ASN A 144 11.80 -18.67 6.34
C ASN A 144 11.61 -18.29 7.82
N LEU A 145 10.52 -17.59 8.13
CA LEU A 145 10.19 -17.17 9.51
C LEU A 145 9.14 -18.10 10.15
N SER A 146 8.58 -19.04 9.40
CA SER A 146 7.50 -19.93 9.85
C SER A 146 7.96 -21.08 10.75
N GLY A 147 9.27 -21.37 10.74
CA GLY A 147 9.83 -22.57 11.37
C GLY A 147 9.50 -23.88 10.65
N ASN A 148 8.72 -23.86 9.56
CA ASN A 148 8.39 -25.06 8.79
C ASN A 148 9.55 -25.43 7.86
N PRO A 149 10.26 -26.55 8.06
CA PRO A 149 11.42 -26.93 7.27
C PRO A 149 11.07 -27.29 5.81
N ALA A 150 9.78 -27.48 5.49
CA ALA A 150 9.31 -27.74 4.13
C ALA A 150 9.42 -26.52 3.20
N VAL A 151 9.83 -25.34 3.71
CA VAL A 151 10.10 -24.14 2.92
C VAL A 151 11.60 -23.84 2.92
N PRO A 152 12.35 -24.31 1.91
CA PRO A 152 13.77 -24.03 1.77
C PRO A 152 14.03 -22.56 1.46
N VAL A 153 15.15 -22.04 1.95
CA VAL A 153 15.70 -20.77 1.47
C VAL A 153 16.09 -20.91 0.00
N ALA A 154 15.92 -19.84 -0.77
CA ALA A 154 16.13 -19.78 -2.21
C ALA A 154 15.16 -20.65 -3.05
N ALA A 155 14.15 -21.27 -2.46
CA ALA A 155 13.04 -21.83 -3.22
C ALA A 155 12.32 -20.71 -3.98
N GLU A 156 12.00 -20.94 -5.25
CA GLU A 156 11.14 -20.03 -6.01
C GLU A 156 9.69 -20.23 -5.56
N ILE A 157 8.98 -19.12 -5.36
CA ILE A 157 7.57 -19.09 -5.00
C ILE A 157 6.80 -18.89 -6.30
N LEU A 158 6.04 -19.90 -6.70
CA LEU A 158 5.26 -19.91 -7.94
C LEU A 158 3.87 -19.29 -7.73
N SER A 159 3.24 -19.58 -6.60
CA SER A 159 1.94 -19.01 -6.24
C SER A 159 1.78 -18.86 -4.72
N ILE A 160 0.90 -17.94 -4.33
CA ILE A 160 0.47 -17.72 -2.94
C ILE A 160 -1.05 -17.70 -2.94
N ASN A 161 -1.69 -18.57 -2.17
CA ASN A 161 -3.13 -18.77 -2.11
C ASN A 161 -3.77 -19.01 -3.50
N GLY A 162 -3.06 -19.70 -4.38
CA GLY A 162 -3.49 -19.99 -5.74
C GLY A 162 -3.33 -18.82 -6.73
N THR A 163 -2.88 -17.65 -6.29
CA THR A 163 -2.54 -16.54 -7.19
C THR A 163 -1.07 -16.66 -7.62
N PRO A 164 -0.78 -16.72 -8.94
CA PRO A 164 0.58 -16.71 -9.46
C PRO A 164 1.39 -15.51 -8.98
N THR A 165 2.68 -15.70 -8.71
CA THR A 165 3.51 -14.61 -8.16
C THR A 165 3.78 -13.49 -9.15
N ASP A 166 3.78 -13.75 -10.45
CA ASP A 166 3.89 -12.72 -11.48
C ASP A 166 2.65 -11.80 -11.51
N GLU A 167 1.46 -12.36 -11.33
CA GLU A 167 0.21 -11.61 -11.16
C GLU A 167 0.23 -10.78 -9.87
N LEU A 168 0.58 -11.40 -8.73
CA LEU A 168 0.71 -10.70 -7.45
C LEU A 168 1.68 -9.52 -7.53
N VAL A 169 2.85 -9.73 -8.15
CA VAL A 169 3.87 -8.68 -8.28
C VAL A 169 3.37 -7.55 -9.18
N ARG A 170 2.71 -7.86 -10.29
CA ARG A 170 2.10 -6.86 -11.18
C ARG A 170 1.05 -6.02 -10.45
N ASP A 171 0.22 -6.63 -9.62
CA ASP A 171 -0.78 -5.92 -8.84
C ASP A 171 -0.16 -5.07 -7.74
N LEU A 172 0.77 -5.63 -6.97
CA LEU A 172 1.50 -4.91 -5.93
C LEU A 172 2.31 -3.73 -6.50
N PHE A 173 2.82 -3.86 -7.73
CA PHE A 173 3.50 -2.77 -8.42
C PHE A 173 2.61 -1.55 -8.58
N ARG A 174 1.29 -1.70 -8.76
CA ARG A 174 0.36 -0.56 -8.88
C ARG A 174 0.38 0.35 -7.65
N PHE A 175 0.75 -0.19 -6.49
CA PHE A 175 0.80 0.54 -5.23
C PHE A 175 2.23 0.93 -4.81
N THR A 176 3.24 0.55 -5.60
CA THR A 176 4.64 0.69 -5.24
C THR A 176 5.30 1.85 -6.00
N PRO A 177 5.96 2.80 -5.30
CA PRO A 177 6.63 3.91 -5.95
C PRO A 177 7.80 3.43 -6.82
N THR A 178 8.11 4.22 -7.84
CA THR A 178 9.31 4.04 -8.66
C THR A 178 9.98 5.38 -8.94
N ASP A 179 11.18 5.34 -9.52
CA ASP A 179 11.88 6.51 -10.00
C ASP A 179 12.07 6.41 -11.52
N GLY A 180 11.23 7.15 -12.25
CA GLY A 180 11.17 7.10 -13.71
C GLY A 180 10.56 5.80 -14.28
N LEU A 181 11.11 5.35 -15.42
CA LEU A 181 10.55 4.22 -16.17
C LEU A 181 11.02 2.85 -15.70
N GLY A 182 12.03 2.79 -14.83
CA GLY A 182 12.55 1.54 -14.29
C GLY A 182 11.62 0.87 -13.28
N THR A 183 11.90 -0.39 -12.98
CA THR A 183 11.16 -1.20 -11.97
C THR A 183 12.02 -1.60 -10.78
N ALA A 184 13.33 -1.31 -10.80
CA ALA A 184 14.27 -1.71 -9.76
C ALA A 184 13.82 -1.26 -8.36
N LEU A 185 13.36 -0.02 -8.21
CA LEU A 185 12.86 0.47 -6.93
C LEU A 185 11.57 -0.25 -6.49
N ARG A 186 10.70 -0.65 -7.43
CA ARG A 186 9.50 -1.42 -7.10
C ARG A 186 9.85 -2.78 -6.52
N TYR A 187 10.76 -3.50 -7.18
CA TYR A 187 11.29 -4.76 -6.66
C TYR A 187 11.92 -4.56 -5.28
N ARG A 188 12.85 -3.61 -5.11
CA ARG A 188 13.52 -3.36 -3.82
C ARG A 188 12.55 -2.99 -2.69
N THR A 189 11.49 -2.26 -3.00
CA THR A 189 10.43 -1.93 -2.04
C THR A 189 9.67 -3.19 -1.64
N LEU A 190 9.26 -4.03 -2.61
CA LEU A 190 8.60 -5.29 -2.33
C LEU A 190 9.50 -6.26 -1.54
N GLU A 191 10.79 -6.40 -1.84
CA GLU A 191 11.70 -7.25 -1.05
C GLU A 191 11.73 -6.87 0.44
N ARG A 192 11.66 -5.56 0.72
CA ARG A 192 11.69 -5.03 2.08
C ARG A 192 10.36 -5.18 2.80
N MET A 193 9.26 -5.04 2.06
CA MET A 193 7.93 -4.82 2.64
C MET A 193 6.88 -5.80 2.10
N PHE A 194 7.28 -6.97 1.57
CA PHE A 194 6.38 -7.88 0.84
C PHE A 194 5.17 -8.29 1.66
N SER A 195 5.37 -8.83 2.86
CA SER A 195 4.26 -9.30 3.71
C SER A 195 3.34 -8.16 4.13
N ILE A 196 3.88 -6.96 4.32
CA ILE A 196 3.09 -5.75 4.63
C ILE A 196 2.26 -5.33 3.41
N ASN A 197 2.87 -5.27 2.22
CA ASN A 197 2.17 -4.93 0.98
C ASN A 197 1.11 -5.97 0.62
N TYR A 198 1.42 -7.27 0.80
CA TYR A 198 0.46 -8.35 0.62
C TYR A 198 -0.75 -8.14 1.54
N ARG A 199 -0.52 -7.89 2.84
CA ARG A 199 -1.60 -7.58 3.79
C ARG A 199 -2.41 -6.35 3.37
N MET A 200 -1.71 -5.29 2.93
CA MET A 200 -2.31 -4.00 2.60
C MET A 200 -3.11 -4.02 1.30
N TYR A 201 -2.76 -4.84 0.31
CA TYR A 201 -3.31 -4.72 -1.04
C TYR A 201 -3.88 -6.01 -1.62
N VAL A 202 -3.52 -7.16 -1.06
CA VAL A 202 -4.03 -8.47 -1.49
C VAL A 202 -5.04 -9.00 -0.48
N GLY A 203 -4.62 -9.14 0.79
CA GLY A 203 -5.52 -9.58 1.87
C GLY A 203 -4.79 -10.23 3.04
N ASP A 204 -5.54 -10.61 4.07
CA ASP A 204 -5.10 -11.48 5.16
C ASP A 204 -5.72 -12.88 5.07
N ALA A 205 -5.01 -13.83 5.67
CA ALA A 205 -5.50 -15.18 5.87
C ALA A 205 -4.92 -15.74 7.18
N PRO A 206 -5.60 -16.68 7.86
CA PRO A 206 -5.03 -17.43 8.99
C PRO A 206 -3.82 -18.28 8.58
N ALA A 207 -3.79 -18.73 7.32
CA ALA A 207 -2.74 -19.53 6.74
C ALA A 207 -2.57 -19.19 5.25
N PHE A 208 -1.40 -19.52 4.71
CA PHE A 208 -1.05 -19.29 3.31
C PHE A 208 -0.67 -20.62 2.65
N THR A 209 -1.28 -20.91 1.52
CA THR A 209 -0.89 -22.03 0.67
C THR A 209 0.13 -21.55 -0.36
N LEU A 210 1.30 -22.18 -0.39
CA LEU A 210 2.38 -21.85 -1.32
C LEU A 210 2.59 -22.99 -2.29
N GLU A 211 2.83 -22.65 -3.55
CA GLU A 211 3.48 -23.56 -4.50
C GLU A 211 4.93 -23.12 -4.68
N LEU A 212 5.86 -24.03 -4.44
CA LEU A 212 7.30 -23.77 -4.45
C LEU A 212 7.97 -24.63 -5.51
N LEU A 213 8.93 -24.08 -6.24
CA LEU A 213 9.86 -24.86 -7.05
C LEU A 213 11.11 -25.18 -6.21
N VAL A 214 11.28 -26.45 -5.88
CA VAL A 214 12.41 -26.97 -5.10
C VAL A 214 13.06 -28.09 -5.90
N ASP A 215 14.35 -27.94 -6.24
CA ASP A 215 15.11 -28.91 -7.02
C ASP A 215 14.41 -29.38 -8.31
N GLY A 216 13.74 -28.45 -8.99
CA GLY A 216 12.99 -28.71 -10.24
C GLY A 216 11.63 -29.41 -10.05
N ARG A 217 11.17 -29.57 -8.81
CA ARG A 217 9.86 -30.14 -8.49
C ARG A 217 8.97 -29.10 -7.83
N VAL A 218 7.70 -29.09 -8.23
CA VAL A 218 6.68 -28.26 -7.58
C VAL A 218 6.21 -28.96 -6.31
N THR A 219 6.29 -28.28 -5.18
CA THR A 219 5.76 -28.74 -3.88
C THR A 219 4.73 -27.74 -3.36
N SER A 220 3.71 -28.25 -2.69
CA SER A 220 2.72 -27.40 -2.01
C SER A 220 2.95 -27.45 -0.51
N VAL A 221 2.95 -26.27 0.14
CA VAL A 221 3.13 -26.14 1.59
C VAL A 221 2.11 -25.15 2.13
N GLU A 222 1.49 -25.49 3.26
CA GLU A 222 0.67 -24.57 4.03
C GLU A 222 1.48 -23.99 5.19
N LEU A 223 1.41 -22.67 5.36
CA LEU A 223 2.07 -21.93 6.43
C LEU A 223 1.03 -21.18 7.26
N ALA A 224 1.04 -21.38 8.58
CA ALA A 224 0.29 -20.50 9.48
C ALA A 224 0.81 -19.06 9.38
N ALA A 225 -0.10 -18.09 9.39
CA ALA A 225 0.27 -16.69 9.41
C ALA A 225 0.88 -16.30 10.76
N LEU A 226 1.83 -15.36 10.75
CA LEU A 226 2.41 -14.81 11.97
C LEU A 226 1.89 -13.41 12.27
N PRO A 227 1.79 -13.01 13.56
CA PRO A 227 1.54 -11.63 13.93
C PRO A 227 2.76 -10.77 13.60
N TYR A 228 2.56 -9.45 13.43
CA TYR A 228 3.63 -8.54 13.03
C TYR A 228 4.87 -8.56 13.96
N GLY A 229 4.68 -8.77 15.26
CA GLY A 229 5.76 -8.82 16.24
C GLY A 229 6.75 -9.98 16.02
N GLU A 230 6.32 -11.03 15.33
CA GLU A 230 7.10 -12.24 15.05
C GLU A 230 7.74 -12.23 13.65
N MET A 231 7.51 -11.16 12.87
CA MET A 231 8.02 -11.01 11.50
C MET A 231 9.47 -10.48 11.41
N ARG A 232 10.35 -10.83 12.37
CA ARG A 232 11.72 -10.27 12.49
C ARG A 232 12.82 -11.32 12.53
#